data_AF-A0A0G0UC92-F1
#
_entry.id   AF-A0A0G0UC92-F1
#
_cell.length_a   1.000
_cell.length_b   1.000
_cell.length_c   1.000
_cell.angle_alpha   90.00
_cell.angle_beta   90.00
_cell.angle_gamma   90.00
#
_symmetry.space_group_name_H-M   'P 1'
#
loop_
_entity.id
_entity.type
_entity.pdbx_description
1 polymer ?
#
loop_
_entity_poly.entity_id
_entity_poly.type
_entity_poly.pdbx_seq_one_letter_code
_entity_poly.pdbx_strand_id
1 'polypeptide(L)' 'FLFSEGVEIEDIKDTDQFDISAKLQEFKDLNGIILACETCLQVRSKLESKVCPTTTMKALVKMVEESDKVLVFD' A
#
# COMPACT_ATOMS: atom_id res chain seq x y z
N PHE A 1 -0.87 1.58 -4.77
CA PHE A 1 0.47 1.02 -4.50
C PHE A 1 1.10 1.87 -3.42
N LEU A 2 1.64 1.24 -2.37
CA LEU A 2 2.24 1.91 -1.23
C LEU A 2 3.76 1.99 -1.43
N PHE A 3 4.27 3.22 -1.41
CA PHE A 3 5.67 3.54 -1.62
C PHE A 3 6.14 4.50 -0.52
N SER A 4 7.44 4.52 -0.24
CA SER A 4 8.04 5.35 0.83
C SER A 4 7.28 5.20 2.17
N GLU A 5 6.85 6.30 2.80
CA GLU A 5 6.10 6.34 4.07
C GLU A 5 4.74 5.66 3.98
N GLY A 6 4.16 5.53 2.78
CA GLY A 6 2.90 4.82 2.59
C GLY A 6 2.94 3.35 3.02
N VAL A 7 4.12 2.73 3.14
CA VAL A 7 4.25 1.35 3.65
C VAL A 7 4.08 1.25 5.17
N GLU A 8 4.01 2.37 5.88
CA GLU A 8 3.79 2.43 7.32
C GLU A 8 2.31 2.47 7.69
N ILE A 9 1.42 2.25 6.73
CA ILE A 9 -0.04 2.33 6.93
C ILE A 9 -0.56 1.46 8.09
N GLU A 10 0.15 0.37 8.43
CA GLU A 10 -0.16 -0.50 9.56
C GLU A 10 0.28 0.06 10.94
N ASP A 11 1.20 1.02 10.96
CA ASP A 11 1.65 1.68 12.19
C ASP A 11 0.80 2.90 12.54
N ILE A 12 0.05 3.41 11.56
CA ILE A 12 -0.83 4.55 11.76
C ILE A 12 -2.02 4.08 12.59
N LYS A 13 -2.18 4.70 13.76
CA LYS A 13 -3.29 4.38 14.66
C LYS A 13 -4.58 4.97 14.12
N ASP A 14 -5.64 4.16 14.17
CA ASP A 14 -7.00 4.64 13.93
C ASP A 14 -7.38 5.72 14.94
N THR A 15 -8.20 6.66 14.49
CA THR A 15 -8.69 7.79 15.29
C THR A 15 -10.21 7.85 15.24
N ASP A 16 -10.83 8.56 16.18
CA ASP A 16 -12.30 8.74 16.20
C ASP A 16 -12.84 9.43 14.94
N GLN A 17 -12.00 10.18 14.22
CA GLN A 17 -12.37 10.89 13.00
C GLN A 17 -12.12 10.07 11.74
N PHE A 18 -11.20 9.10 11.79
CA PHE A 18 -10.78 8.34 10.62
C PHE A 18 -10.26 6.96 11.02
N ASP A 19 -10.97 5.94 10.55
CA ASP A 19 -10.65 4.52 10.73
C ASP A 19 -10.02 3.99 9.43
N ILE A 20 -8.70 3.90 9.44
CA ILE A 20 -7.87 3.47 8.32
C ILE A 20 -8.06 1.97 8.12
N SER A 21 -8.12 1.21 9.20
CA SER A 21 -8.33 -0.24 9.20
C SER A 21 -9.63 -0.62 8.50
N ALA A 22 -10.74 0.04 8.82
CA ALA A 22 -12.03 -0.17 8.17
C ALA A 22 -11.99 0.20 6.68
N LYS A 23 -11.33 1.30 6.30
CA LYS A 23 -11.19 1.71 4.90
C LYS A 23 -10.34 0.77 4.08
N LEU A 24 -9.28 0.21 4.68
CA LEU A 24 -8.46 -0.82 4.04
C LEU A 24 -9.25 -2.11 3.80
N GLN A 25 -10.10 -2.49 4.75
CA GLN A 25 -10.97 -3.65 4.59
C GLN A 25 -12.03 -3.41 3.50
N GLU A 26 -12.71 -2.26 3.53
CA GLU A 26 -13.69 -1.87 2.51
C GLU A 26 -13.06 -1.89 1.10
N PHE A 27 -11.84 -1.36 0.96
CA PHE A 27 -11.14 -1.36 -0.32
C PHE A 27 -10.87 -2.79 -0.84
N LYS A 28 -10.48 -3.71 0.05
CA LYS A 28 -10.28 -5.13 -0.30
C LYS A 28 -11.58 -5.84 -0.65
N ASP A 29 -12.66 -5.55 0.07
CA ASP A 29 -13.98 -6.13 -0.17
C ASP A 29 -14.54 -5.71 -1.54
N LEU A 30 -14.12 -4.54 -2.04
CA LEU A 30 -14.39 -4.05 -3.39
C LEU A 30 -13.40 -4.58 -4.45
N ASN A 31 -12.68 -5.67 -4.15
CA ASN A 31 -11.63 -6.27 -4.98
C ASN A 31 -10.45 -5.32 -5.28
N GLY A 32 -10.26 -4.29 -4.46
CA GLY A 32 -9.12 -3.39 -4.56
C GLY A 32 -7.83 -4.10 -4.13
N ILE A 33 -6.78 -3.94 -4.95
CA ILE A 33 -5.48 -4.56 -4.69
C ILE A 33 -4.54 -3.51 -4.08
N ILE A 34 -4.06 -3.82 -2.88
CA ILE A 34 -3.05 -3.01 -2.19
C ILE A 34 -1.72 -3.78 -2.28
N LEU A 35 -0.69 -3.11 -2.78
CA LEU A 35 0.67 -3.66 -2.91
C LEU A 35 1.62 -2.73 -2.18
N ALA A 36 2.56 -3.29 -1.41
CA ALA A 36 3.63 -2.53 -0.76
C ALA A 36 4.99 -2.78 -1.42
N CYS A 37 5.78 -1.72 -1.59
CA CYS A 37 7.14 -1.83 -2.07
C CYS A 37 8.02 -2.57 -1.04
N GLU A 38 8.54 -3.74 -1.44
CA GLU A 38 9.38 -4.59 -0.60
C GLU A 38 10.62 -3.85 -0.08
N THR A 39 11.33 -3.14 -0.95
CA THR A 39 12.53 -2.40 -0.56
C THR A 39 12.23 -1.28 0.46
N CYS A 40 11.07 -0.63 0.34
CA CYS A 40 10.67 0.41 1.30
C CYS A 40 10.39 -0.16 2.70
N LEU A 41 9.87 -1.39 2.78
CA LEU A 41 9.68 -2.12 4.04
C LEU A 41 11.02 -2.57 4.63
N GLN A 42 11.92 -3.12 3.80
CA GLN A 42 13.25 -3.55 4.24
C GLN A 42 14.08 -2.42 4.84
N VAL A 43 14.06 -1.22 4.23
CA VAL A 43 14.74 -0.02 4.77
C VAL A 43 14.21 0.36 6.15
N ARG A 44 12.96 0.03 6.45
CA ARG A 44 12.31 0.26 7.76
C ARG A 44 12.41 -0.94 8.70
N SER A 45 13.25 -1.92 8.38
CA SER A 45 13.39 -3.17 9.13
C SER A 45 12.08 -3.97 9.25
N LYS A 46 11.17 -3.82 8.30
CA LYS A 46 9.95 -4.61 8.18
C LYS A 46 10.15 -5.66 7.10
N LEU A 47 10.03 -6.94 7.48
CA LEU A 47 10.21 -8.05 6.54
C LEU A 47 8.98 -8.20 5.63
N GLU A 48 7.79 -8.01 6.19
CA GLU A 48 6.51 -8.21 5.50
C GLU A 48 5.44 -7.25 6.05
N SER A 49 4.44 -6.96 5.23
CA SER A 49 3.21 -6.28 5.66
C SER A 49 2.14 -7.34 5.97
N LYS A 50 1.41 -7.21 7.08
CA LYS A 50 0.31 -8.14 7.41
C LYS A 50 -0.96 -7.83 6.64
N VAL A 51 -1.08 -6.60 6.16
CA VAL A 51 -2.28 -6.09 5.49
C VAL A 51 -2.17 -6.19 3.97
N CYS A 52 -0.97 -6.17 3.37
CA CYS A 52 -0.84 -6.24 1.92
C CYS A 52 0.36 -7.06 1.46
N PRO A 53 0.25 -7.78 0.33
CA PRO A 53 1.39 -8.49 -0.25
C PRO A 53 2.48 -7.51 -0.70
N THR A 54 3.73 -7.94 -0.52
CA THR A 54 4.90 -7.17 -0.97
C THR A 54 5.12 -7.36 -2.47
N THR A 55 5.69 -6.35 -3.11
CA THR A 55 6.00 -6.37 -4.53
C THR A 55 7.26 -5.59 -4.86
N THR A 56 7.74 -5.76 -6.09
CA THR A 56 8.96 -5.14 -6.59
C THR A 56 8.67 -3.86 -7.38
N MET A 57 9.69 -3.03 -7.54
CA MET A 57 9.62 -1.84 -8.40
C MET A 57 9.27 -2.16 -9.86
N LYS A 58 9.61 -3.35 -10.36
CA LYS A 58 9.22 -3.77 -11.72
C LYS A 58 7.71 -3.94 -11.85
N ALA A 59 7.05 -4.41 -10.81
CA ALA A 59 5.60 -4.54 -10.80
C ALA A 59 4.91 -3.17 -10.78
N LEU A 60 5.50 -2.16 -10.11
CA LEU A 60 5.00 -0.79 -10.19
C LEU A 60 5.05 -0.26 -11.63
N VAL A 61 6.21 -0.37 -12.29
CA VAL A 61 6.37 0.11 -13.67
C VAL A 61 5.36 -0.57 -14.59
N LYS A 62 5.23 -1.89 -14.49
CA LYS A 62 4.24 -2.65 -15.27
C LYS A 62 2.81 -2.17 -15.01
N MET A 63 2.43 -1.97 -13.75
CA MET A 63 1.10 -1.48 -13.40
C MET A 63 0.83 -0.07 -13.97
N VAL A 64 1.84 0.80 -13.96
CA VAL A 64 1.74 2.13 -14.58
C VAL A 64 1.57 2.04 -16.10
N GLU A 65 2.34 1.17 -16.77
CA GLU A 65 2.25 0.95 -18.23
C GLU A 65 0.89 0.37 -18.67
N GLU A 66 0.30 -0.51 -17.84
CA GLU A 66 -0.98 -1.16 -18.12
C GLU A 66 -2.20 -0.31 -17.72
N SER A 67 -2.00 0.81 -17.02
CA SER A 67 -3.08 1.66 -16.53
C SER A 67 -3.40 2.82 -17.48
N ASP A 68 -4.68 3.01 -17.79
CA ASP A 68 -5.12 4.18 -18.58
C ASP A 68 -4.89 5.50 -17.83
N LYS A 69 -4.93 5.46 -16.49
CA LYS A 69 -4.76 6.62 -15.60
C LYS A 69 -4.06 6.20 -14.31
N VAL A 70 -3.16 7.05 -13.85
CA VAL A 70 -2.45 6.86 -12.58
C VAL A 70 -2.65 8.12 -11.73
N LEU A 71 -3.06 7.92 -10.48
CA LEU A 71 -3.15 8.97 -9.46
C LEU A 71 -2.07 8.74 -8.42
N VAL A 72 -1.32 9.79 -8.11
CA VAL A 72 -0.27 9.80 -7.10
C VAL A 72 -0.67 10.80 -6.02
N PHE A 73 -0.44 10.42 -4.77
CA PHE A 73 -0.70 11.25 -3.60
C PHE A 73 0.62 11.42 -2.86
N ASP A 74 1.03 12.67 -2.66
CA ASP A 74 2.26 13.07 -1.95
C ASP A 74 1.96 13.47 -0.51
#